data_AF-A0A1X7IMD3-F1
#
_entry.id   AF-A0A1X7IMD3-F1
#
_cell.length_a   1.000
_cell.length_b   1.000
_cell.length_c   1.000
_cell.angle_alpha   90.00
_cell.angle_beta   90.00
_cell.angle_gamma   90.00
#
_symmetry.space_group_name_H-M   'P 1'
#
loop_
_entity.id
_entity.type
_entity.pdbx_description
1 polymer ?
#
loop_
_entity_poly.entity_id
_entity_poly.type
_entity_poly.pdbx_seq_one_letter_code
_entity_poly.pdbx_strand_id
1 'polypeptide(L)'
;MNKMVRKVASVVGFCGALWAAEGLNRFGGLVAAFGGEDTPFYIAFLLIAVAAAGVFILSLFKDVPSPLKWVICVGLFGSAGLVLMGPALPVNEQILFGLTVAALATFALPTSNKKKESVVTITKDQEKPTNAQAK
;
A
#
# COMPACT_ATOMS: atom_id res chain seq x y z
N MET A 1 4.43 12.89 12.74
CA MET A 1 5.55 13.03 11.79
C MET A 1 5.60 14.45 11.25
N ASN A 2 6.76 15.10 11.26
CA ASN A 2 6.92 16.48 10.78
C ASN A 2 6.66 16.56 9.26
N LYS A 3 6.12 17.68 8.75
CA LYS A 3 5.76 17.87 7.32
C LYS A 3 6.96 17.61 6.39
N MET A 4 8.16 17.99 6.80
CA MET A 4 9.39 17.78 6.02
C MET A 4 9.78 16.30 5.93
N VAL A 5 9.76 15.57 7.05
CA VAL A 5 10.02 14.12 7.11
C VAL A 5 9.04 13.35 6.24
N ARG A 6 7.77 13.77 6.26
CA ARG A 6 6.72 13.16 5.45
C ARG A 6 6.99 13.31 3.95
N LYS A 7 7.39 14.51 3.50
CA LYS A 7 7.77 14.75 2.10
C LYS A 7 8.96 13.89 1.68
N VAL A 8 10.01 13.85 2.49
CA VAL A 8 11.21 13.04 2.21
C VAL A 8 10.85 11.56 2.10
N ALA A 9 10.09 11.01 3.05
CA ALA A 9 9.66 9.63 3.02
C ALA A 9 8.80 9.30 1.78
N SER A 10 7.91 10.21 1.37
CA SER A 10 7.13 10.05 0.13
C SER A 10 7.99 10.03 -1.13
N VAL A 11 9.01 10.90 -1.21
CA VAL A 11 9.95 10.93 -2.35
C VAL A 11 10.79 9.65 -2.37
N VAL A 12 11.30 9.22 -1.22
CA VAL A 12 12.07 7.97 -1.09
C VAL A 12 11.21 6.76 -1.48
N GLY A 13 9.96 6.71 -1.03
CA GLY A 13 9.00 5.67 -1.43
C GLY A 13 8.72 5.66 -2.93
N PHE A 14 8.56 6.84 -3.53
CA PHE A 14 8.36 6.98 -4.98
C PHE A 14 9.58 6.47 -5.76
N CYS A 15 10.79 6.85 -5.36
CA CYS A 15 12.02 6.32 -5.94
C CYS A 15 12.12 4.80 -5.77
N GLY A 16 11.77 4.28 -4.60
CA GLY A 16 11.71 2.82 -4.36
C GLY A 16 10.74 2.10 -5.28
N ALA A 17 9.54 2.67 -5.50
CA ALA A 17 8.55 2.11 -6.41
C ALA A 17 9.05 2.13 -7.88
N LEU A 18 9.71 3.20 -8.31
CA LEU A 18 10.32 3.28 -9.65
C LEU A 18 11.46 2.28 -9.81
N TRP A 19 12.30 2.14 -8.77
CA TRP A 19 13.41 1.20 -8.75
C TRP A 19 12.89 -0.25 -8.85
N ALA A 20 11.82 -0.58 -8.12
CA ALA A 20 11.16 -1.87 -8.24
C ALA A 20 10.60 -2.09 -9.65
N ALA A 21 9.99 -1.05 -10.26
CA ALA A 21 9.46 -1.13 -11.63
C ALA A 21 10.55 -1.37 -12.69
N GLU A 22 11.74 -0.77 -12.55
CA GLU A 22 12.87 -1.04 -13.45
C GLU A 22 13.39 -2.48 -13.30
N GLY A 23 13.56 -2.94 -12.06
CA GLY A 23 13.92 -4.33 -11.79
C GLY A 23 12.91 -5.31 -12.39
N LEU A 24 11.63 -4.95 -12.33
CA LEU A 24 10.55 -5.72 -12.93
C LEU A 24 10.61 -5.80 -14.45
N ASN A 25 10.88 -4.66 -15.10
CA ASN A 25 11.03 -4.59 -16.55
C ASN A 25 12.20 -5.48 -17.01
N ARG A 26 13.29 -5.52 -16.23
CA ARG A 26 14.45 -6.40 -16.49
C ARG A 26 14.15 -7.86 -16.21
N PHE A 27 13.36 -8.15 -15.17
CA PHE A 27 12.92 -9.51 -14.85
C PHE A 27 12.03 -10.10 -15.95
N GLY A 28 11.14 -9.31 -16.57
CA GLY A 28 10.34 -9.76 -17.71
C GLY A 28 11.19 -10.22 -18.90
N GLY A 29 12.26 -9.48 -19.23
CA GLY A 29 13.22 -9.87 -20.27
C GLY A 29 14.03 -11.13 -19.89
N LEU A 30 14.29 -11.31 -18.60
CA LEU A 30 15.00 -12.47 -18.07
C LEU A 30 14.14 -13.73 -18.16
N VAL A 31 12.88 -13.68 -17.73
CA VAL A 31 11.92 -14.79 -17.84
C VAL A 31 11.68 -15.19 -19.31
N ALA A 32 11.58 -14.21 -20.21
CA ALA A 32 11.44 -14.47 -21.65
C ALA A 32 12.66 -15.21 -22.24
N ALA A 33 13.86 -15.03 -21.66
CA ALA A 33 15.09 -15.68 -22.11
C ALA A 33 15.27 -17.13 -21.60
N PHE A 34 14.62 -17.50 -20.48
CA PHE A 34 14.78 -18.82 -19.84
C PHE A 34 13.76 -19.89 -20.26
N GLY A 35 12.97 -19.67 -21.32
CA GLY A 35 12.23 -20.76 -21.96
C GLY A 35 10.89 -21.14 -21.31
N GLY A 36 10.39 -20.39 -20.33
CA GLY A 36 8.94 -20.31 -20.16
C GLY A 36 8.29 -21.20 -19.08
N GLU A 37 8.91 -22.28 -18.61
CA GLU A 37 8.18 -23.35 -17.90
C GLU A 37 7.37 -22.89 -16.66
N ASP A 38 7.95 -22.07 -15.79
CA ASP A 38 7.27 -21.51 -14.60
C ASP A 38 6.81 -20.06 -14.79
N THR A 39 6.85 -19.56 -16.01
CA THR A 39 6.57 -18.16 -16.38
C THR A 39 5.23 -17.63 -15.89
N PRO A 40 4.12 -18.39 -15.91
CA PRO A 40 2.84 -17.89 -15.42
C PRO A 40 2.86 -17.54 -13.92
N PHE A 41 3.57 -18.35 -13.12
CA PHE A 41 3.70 -18.16 -11.67
C PHE A 41 4.52 -16.90 -11.37
N TYR A 42 5.66 -16.74 -12.04
CA TYR A 42 6.52 -15.56 -11.92
C TYR A 42 5.84 -14.28 -12.42
N ILE A 43 5.11 -14.34 -13.54
CA ILE A 43 4.34 -13.20 -14.08
C ILE A 43 3.21 -12.79 -13.13
N ALA A 44 2.49 -13.73 -12.52
CA ALA A 44 1.40 -13.42 -11.60
C ALA A 44 1.89 -12.61 -10.39
N PHE A 45 3.01 -13.01 -9.78
CA PHE A 45 3.62 -12.23 -8.69
C PHE A 45 4.11 -10.86 -9.15
N LEU A 46 4.66 -10.81 -10.35
CA LEU A 46 5.04 -9.56 -11.00
C LEU A 46 3.88 -8.57 -11.10
N LEU A 47 2.73 -9.03 -11.59
CA LEU A 47 1.54 -8.20 -11.76
C LEU A 47 0.98 -7.71 -10.42
N ILE A 48 1.02 -8.54 -9.38
CA ILE A 48 0.62 -8.13 -8.02
C ILE A 48 1.55 -7.02 -7.50
N ALA A 49 2.86 -7.14 -7.73
CA ALA A 49 3.83 -6.10 -7.37
C ALA A 49 3.62 -4.79 -8.14
N VAL A 50 3.35 -4.84 -9.46
CA VAL A 50 3.00 -3.66 -10.27
C VAL A 50 1.75 -2.98 -9.73
N ALA A 51 0.71 -3.76 -9.47
CA ALA A 51 -0.56 -3.23 -8.99
C ALA A 51 -0.36 -2.53 -7.63
N ALA A 52 0.37 -3.15 -6.70
CA ALA A 52 0.66 -2.56 -5.39
C ALA A 52 1.49 -1.27 -5.50
N ALA A 53 2.54 -1.26 -6.32
CA ALA A 53 3.37 -0.07 -6.57
C ALA A 53 2.57 1.04 -7.26
N GLY A 54 1.72 0.70 -8.23
CA GLY A 54 0.85 1.64 -8.94
C GLY A 54 -0.17 2.29 -8.00
N VAL A 55 -0.82 1.49 -7.14
CA VAL A 55 -1.74 2.01 -6.13
C VAL A 55 -1.01 2.92 -5.14
N PHE A 56 0.22 2.58 -4.74
CA PHE A 56 1.05 3.46 -3.91
C PHE A 56 1.35 4.81 -4.58
N ILE A 57 1.75 4.80 -5.85
CA ILE A 57 2.03 6.05 -6.61
C ILE A 57 0.77 6.90 -6.73
N LEU A 58 -0.37 6.31 -7.09
CA LEU A 58 -1.65 7.02 -7.16
C LEU A 58 -2.06 7.62 -5.81
N SER A 59 -1.73 6.92 -4.73
CA SER A 59 -1.98 7.34 -3.35
C SER A 59 -1.14 8.55 -2.92
N LEU A 60 -0.07 8.90 -3.64
CA LEU A 60 0.70 10.13 -3.38
C LEU A 60 -0.08 11.39 -3.78
N PHE A 61 -1.01 11.28 -4.72
CA PHE A 61 -1.76 12.43 -5.28
C PHE A 61 -3.16 12.61 -4.66
N LYS A 62 -3.61 11.68 -3.82
CA LYS A 62 -4.95 11.70 -3.22
C LYS A 62 -4.90 11.34 -1.74
N ASP A 63 -5.81 11.91 -0.95
CA ASP A 63 -5.97 11.49 0.44
C ASP A 63 -6.49 10.06 0.51
N VAL A 64 -5.80 9.24 1.31
CA VAL A 64 -6.06 7.80 1.38
C VAL A 64 -6.76 7.49 2.70
N PRO A 65 -7.88 6.74 2.71
CA PRO A 65 -8.47 6.31 3.98
C PRO A 65 -7.50 5.39 4.74
N SER A 66 -7.46 5.53 6.07
CA SER A 66 -6.58 4.75 6.96
C SER A 66 -6.54 3.24 6.68
N PRO A 67 -7.68 2.53 6.47
CA PRO A 67 -7.64 1.10 6.15
C PRO A 67 -6.95 0.80 4.82
N LEU A 68 -7.15 1.64 3.80
CA LEU A 68 -6.53 1.42 2.48
C LEU A 68 -5.00 1.56 2.55
N LYS A 69 -4.47 2.42 3.42
CA LYS A 69 -3.01 2.50 3.65
C LYS A 69 -2.42 1.19 4.16
N TRP A 70 -3.13 0.55 5.09
CA TRP A 70 -2.73 -0.77 5.59
C TRP A 70 -2.80 -1.83 4.50
N VAL A 71 -3.85 -1.80 3.68
CA VAL A 71 -3.95 -2.70 2.51
C VAL A 71 -2.79 -2.49 1.54
N ILE A 72 -2.40 -1.24 1.24
CA ILE A 72 -1.24 -0.95 0.38
C ILE A 72 0.06 -1.46 1.03
N CYS A 73 0.25 -1.19 2.32
CA CYS A 73 1.44 -1.61 3.06
C CYS A 73 1.59 -3.15 3.07
N VAL A 74 0.52 -3.86 3.46
CA VAL A 74 0.47 -5.33 3.45
C VAL A 74 0.61 -5.87 2.03
N GLY A 75 0.01 -5.22 1.03
CA GLY A 75 0.15 -5.62 -0.37
C GLY A 75 1.60 -5.51 -0.88
N LEU A 76 2.31 -4.43 -0.52
CA LEU A 76 3.72 -4.23 -0.89
C LEU A 76 4.64 -5.22 -0.16
N PHE A 77 4.44 -5.44 1.15
CA PHE A 77 5.20 -6.45 1.89
C PHE A 77 4.88 -7.88 1.46
N GLY A 78 3.62 -8.19 1.19
CA GLY A 78 3.20 -9.46 0.62
C GLY A 78 3.88 -9.70 -0.72
N SER A 79 3.92 -8.69 -1.59
CA SER A 79 4.64 -8.75 -2.87
C SER A 79 6.14 -8.98 -2.67
N ALA A 80 6.77 -8.28 -1.72
CA ALA A 80 8.17 -8.48 -1.36
C ALA A 80 8.43 -9.91 -0.85
N GLY A 81 7.54 -10.44 0.01
CA GLY A 81 7.61 -11.81 0.51
C GLY A 81 7.49 -12.87 -0.60
N LEU A 82 6.70 -12.60 -1.63
CA LEU A 82 6.60 -13.49 -2.79
C LEU A 82 7.88 -13.47 -3.63
N VAL A 83 8.53 -12.30 -3.77
CA VAL A 83 9.82 -12.17 -4.46
C VAL A 83 10.93 -12.92 -3.72
N LEU A 84 10.88 -13.02 -2.38
CA LEU A 84 11.82 -13.84 -1.58
C LEU A 84 11.74 -15.34 -1.87
N MET A 85 10.61 -15.82 -2.40
CA MET A 85 10.44 -17.23 -2.78
C MET A 85 11.01 -17.52 -4.18
N GLY A 86 11.36 -16.47 -4.94
CA GLY A 86 11.99 -16.58 -6.24
C GLY A 86 13.50 -16.81 -6.15
N PRO A 87 14.15 -17.12 -7.29
CA PRO A 87 15.61 -17.30 -7.35
C PRO A 87 16.34 -16.01 -6.93
N ALA A 88 17.49 -16.13 -6.27
CA ALA A 88 18.31 -15.01 -5.77
C ALA A 88 19.07 -14.30 -6.92
N LEU A 89 18.32 -13.73 -7.85
CA LEU A 89 18.86 -12.97 -8.97
C LEU A 89 19.02 -11.49 -8.55
N PRO A 90 20.02 -10.77 -9.09
CA PRO A 90 20.21 -9.34 -8.77
C PRO A 90 18.95 -8.48 -9.02
N VAL A 91 18.17 -8.84 -10.03
CA VAL A 91 16.89 -8.17 -10.34
C VAL A 91 15.80 -8.44 -9.29
N ASN A 92 15.81 -9.60 -8.62
CA ASN A 92 14.85 -9.91 -7.57
C ASN A 92 15.19 -9.15 -6.29
N GLU A 93 16.47 -9.04 -5.94
CA GLU A 93 16.92 -8.21 -4.83
C GLU A 93 16.59 -6.73 -5.06
N GLN A 94 16.74 -6.28 -6.30
CA GLN A 94 16.35 -4.95 -6.74
C GLN A 94 14.83 -4.69 -6.53
N ILE A 95 13.98 -5.61 -6.97
CA ILE A 95 12.52 -5.51 -6.78
C ILE A 95 12.17 -5.53 -5.29
N LEU A 96 12.77 -6.45 -4.53
CA LEU A 96 12.56 -6.62 -3.09
C LEU A 96 12.86 -5.34 -2.31
N PHE A 97 14.01 -4.72 -2.61
CA PHE A 97 14.43 -3.49 -1.94
C PHE A 97 13.48 -2.33 -2.27
N GLY A 98 13.15 -2.16 -3.55
CA GLY A 98 12.23 -1.12 -3.99
C GLY A 98 10.82 -1.24 -3.37
N LEU A 99 10.27 -2.46 -3.31
CA LEU A 99 8.97 -2.74 -2.70
C LEU A 99 8.99 -2.51 -1.18
N THR A 100 10.06 -2.90 -0.49
CA THR A 100 10.21 -2.72 0.95
C THR A 100 10.31 -1.23 1.32
N VAL A 101 11.10 -0.46 0.57
CA VAL A 101 11.20 0.99 0.74
C VAL A 101 9.85 1.67 0.48
N ALA A 102 9.13 1.26 -0.57
CA ALA A 102 7.79 1.77 -0.86
C ALA A 102 6.79 1.40 0.25
N ALA A 103 6.86 0.19 0.80
CA ALA A 103 6.01 -0.27 1.90
C ALA A 103 6.19 0.60 3.14
N LEU A 104 7.44 0.88 3.54
CA LEU A 104 7.73 1.77 4.67
C LEU A 104 7.26 3.21 4.41
N ALA A 105 7.31 3.67 3.15
CA ALA A 105 6.84 4.99 2.78
C ALA A 105 5.31 5.14 2.83
N THR A 106 4.53 4.05 2.90
CA THR A 106 3.06 4.13 3.06
C THR A 106 2.64 4.85 4.34
N PHE A 107 3.44 4.78 5.40
CA PHE A 107 3.21 5.52 6.64
C PHE A 107 3.28 7.04 6.45
N ALA A 108 3.93 7.50 5.39
CA ALA A 108 4.02 8.91 5.02
C ALA A 108 2.87 9.41 4.15
N LEU A 109 1.97 8.54 3.70
CA LEU A 109 0.84 8.96 2.85
C LEU A 109 -0.09 9.93 3.59
N PRO A 110 -0.84 10.78 2.87
CA PRO A 110 -1.94 11.56 3.46
C PRO A 110 -3.08 10.65 3.92
N THR A 111 -3.53 10.81 5.17
CA THR A 111 -4.74 10.12 5.65
C THR A 111 -5.95 11.02 5.45
N SER A 112 -6.96 10.55 4.72
CA SER A 112 -8.29 11.16 4.80
C SER A 112 -8.94 10.72 6.11
N ASN A 113 -8.98 11.61 7.10
CA ASN A 113 -9.85 11.43 8.26
C ASN A 113 -11.27 11.89 7.87
N LYS A 114 -12.00 11.08 7.09
CA LYS A 114 -13.46 11.22 7.07
C LYS A 114 -13.98 10.76 8.43
N LYS A 115 -14.11 11.75 9.32
CA LYS A 115 -14.67 11.66 10.66
C LYS A 115 -15.97 10.84 10.59
N LYS A 116 -16.01 9.71 11.30
CA LYS A 116 -17.25 9.03 11.71
C LYS A 116 -18.00 9.99 12.65
N GLU A 117 -18.69 10.98 12.09
CA GLU A 117 -19.54 11.91 12.82
C GLU A 117 -20.97 11.69 12.37
N SER A 118 -21.54 10.53 12.69
CA SER A 118 -22.95 10.25 12.39
C SER A 118 -23.60 9.20 13.30
N VAL A 119 -23.02 8.88 14.47
CA VAL A 119 -23.62 7.90 15.41
C VAL A 119 -23.80 8.42 16.85
N VAL A 120 -23.20 9.56 17.23
CA VAL A 120 -23.30 10.05 18.62
C VAL A 120 -24.44 11.08 18.81
N THR A 121 -24.94 11.71 17.74
CA THR A 121 -26.02 12.70 17.87
C THR A 121 -27.39 12.06 18.12
N ILE A 122 -27.63 10.81 17.70
CA ILE A 122 -28.97 10.19 17.87
C ILE A 122 -29.25 9.76 19.32
N THR A 123 -28.22 9.52 20.14
CA THR A 123 -28.43 8.98 21.50
C THR A 123 -28.70 10.05 22.55
N LYS A 124 -28.53 11.34 22.26
CA LYS A 124 -28.75 12.41 23.25
C LYS A 124 -30.16 13.03 23.23
N ASP A 125 -30.97 12.76 22.21
CA ASP A 125 -32.33 13.30 22.09
C ASP A 125 -33.44 12.36 22.62
N GLN A 126 -33.08 11.27 23.30
CA GLN A 126 -34.05 10.31 23.86
C GLN A 126 -34.10 10.26 25.40
N GLU A 127 -33.46 11.20 26.10
CA GLU A 127 -33.51 11.24 27.57
C GLU A 127 -33.95 12.61 28.12
N LYS A 128 -35.27 12.82 28.18
CA LYS A 128 -35.93 13.72 29.14
C LYS A 128 -37.42 13.34 29.28
N PRO A 129 -38.10 13.63 30.41
CA PRO A 129 -38.61 12.62 31.32
C PRO A 129 -40.14 12.54 31.34
N THR A 130 -40.70 11.34 31.34
CA THR A 130 -42.12 11.11 31.66
C THR A 130 -42.29 11.16 33.17
N ASN A 131 -42.72 12.31 33.70
CA ASN A 131 -43.22 12.40 35.07
C ASN A 131 -44.47 13.29 35.11
N ALA A 132 -45.61 12.67 34.84
CA ALA A 132 -46.98 13.06 35.17
C ALA A 132 -47.81 11.81 34.86
N GLN A 133 -48.56 11.18 35.75
CA GLN A 133 -49.53 11.73 36.67
C GLN A 133 -49.72 10.79 37.87
N ALA A 134 -49.70 11.34 39.07
CA ALA A 134 -50.33 10.76 40.25
C ALA A 134 -51.26 11.84 40.82
N LYS A 135 -52.56 11.74 40.53
CA LYS A 135 -53.66 12.14 41.40
C LYS A 135 -55.00 11.79 40.76
#